data_AF-A0A955HKU6-F1
#
_entry.id   AF-A0A955HKU6-F1
#
_cell.length_a   1.000
_cell.length_b   1.000
_cell.length_c   1.000
_cell.angle_alpha   90.00
_cell.angle_beta   90.00
_cell.angle_gamma   90.00
#
_symmetry.space_group_name_H-M   'P 1'
#
loop_
_entity.id
_entity.type
_entity.pdbx_description
1 polymer ?
#
loop_
_entity_poly.entity_id
_entity_poly.type
_entity_poly.pdbx_seq_one_letter_code
_entity_poly.pdbx_strand_id
1 'polypeptide(L)'
;MHKEYQFTEKIWLYPGKAAWHFVSVPQNETADIHYHFEHAKRGWGSLKVKVTIGNTIWNTSIFPDKKTNTFLLPIKKAVRDAENLEAGQKVVVLLVVLE
;
A
#
# COMPACT_ATOMS: atom_id res chain seq x y z
N MET A 1 2.18 -19.07 -2.64
CA MET A 1 3.07 -18.43 -3.64
C MET A 1 3.01 -16.92 -3.41
N HIS A 2 4.15 -16.24 -3.33
CA HIS A 2 4.14 -14.78 -3.20
C HIS A 2 4.08 -14.14 -4.59
N LYS A 3 3.09 -13.27 -4.83
CA LYS A 3 3.12 -12.36 -5.99
C LYS A 3 3.71 -11.02 -5.59
N GLU A 4 4.48 -10.46 -6.52
CA GLU A 4 5.09 -9.15 -6.43
C GLU A 4 4.45 -8.20 -7.44
N TYR A 5 4.26 -6.95 -7.01
CA TYR A 5 3.66 -5.87 -7.78
C TYR A 5 4.57 -4.65 -7.69
N GLN A 6 4.93 -4.06 -8.83
CA GLN A 6 5.71 -2.83 -8.89
C GLN A 6 4.87 -1.74 -9.54
N PHE A 7 4.70 -0.61 -8.85
CA PHE A 7 3.97 0.53 -9.39
C PHE A 7 4.53 1.85 -8.89
N THR A 8 4.21 2.94 -9.60
CA THR A 8 4.60 4.30 -9.20
C THR A 8 3.35 5.12 -8.95
N GLU A 9 3.16 5.56 -7.71
CA GLU A 9 1.96 6.29 -7.30
C GLU A 9 2.26 7.45 -6.37
N LYS A 10 1.31 8.39 -6.27
CA LYS A 10 1.45 9.57 -5.42
C LYS A 10 1.15 9.23 -3.97
N ILE A 11 2.02 9.68 -3.06
CA ILE A 11 1.70 9.74 -1.65
C ILE A 11 0.67 10.85 -1.45
N TRP A 12 -0.39 10.58 -0.71
CA TRP A 12 -1.40 11.56 -0.39
C TRP A 12 -1.71 11.57 1.10
N LEU A 13 -2.09 12.75 1.59
CA LEU A 13 -2.46 12.95 2.99
C LEU A 13 -3.95 12.68 3.17
N TYR A 14 -4.30 11.80 4.11
CA TYR A 14 -5.69 11.57 4.45
C TYR A 14 -6.29 12.80 5.11
N PRO A 15 -7.46 13.29 4.65
CA PRO A 15 -8.12 14.44 5.24
C PRO A 15 -8.67 14.07 6.63
N GLY A 16 -7.89 14.32 7.68
CA GLY A 16 -8.25 14.03 9.06
C GLY A 16 -7.24 14.58 10.07
N LYS A 17 -7.62 14.60 11.35
CA LYS A 17 -6.76 15.13 12.44
C LYS A 17 -5.46 14.32 12.63
N ALA A 18 -5.46 13.06 12.24
CA ALA A 18 -4.28 12.23 12.22
C ALA A 18 -3.66 12.30 10.83
N ALA A 19 -2.45 12.85 10.72
CA ALA A 19 -1.71 13.09 9.47
C ALA A 19 -1.23 11.78 8.80
N TRP A 20 -2.17 10.89 8.48
CA TRP A 20 -1.91 9.62 7.82
C TRP A 20 -1.57 9.85 6.36
N HIS A 21 -0.50 9.20 5.91
CA HIS A 21 -0.08 9.24 4.52
C HIS A 21 -0.36 7.87 3.89
N PHE A 22 -0.89 7.90 2.68
CA PHE A 22 -1.28 6.70 1.95
C PHE A 22 -0.74 6.73 0.52
N VAL A 23 -0.61 5.54 -0.05
CA VAL A 23 -0.50 5.31 -1.49
C VAL A 23 -1.68 4.42 -1.88
N SER A 24 -2.36 4.76 -2.96
CA SER A 24 -3.40 3.92 -3.53
C SER A 24 -2.77 2.90 -4.48
N VAL A 25 -3.05 1.62 -4.29
CA VAL A 25 -2.64 0.58 -5.23
C VAL A 25 -3.40 0.77 -6.55
N PRO A 26 -2.75 0.76 -7.72
CA PRO A 26 -3.43 0.94 -9.00
C PRO A 26 -4.56 -0.08 -9.21
N GLN A 27 -5.54 0.29 -10.02
CA GLN A 27 -6.74 -0.54 -10.24
C GLN A 27 -6.40 -1.90 -10.87
N ASN A 28 -5.44 -1.95 -11.79
CA ASN A 28 -5.00 -3.19 -12.42
C ASN A 28 -4.41 -4.17 -11.40
N GLU A 29 -3.49 -3.69 -10.55
CA GLU A 29 -2.89 -4.51 -9.50
C GLU A 29 -3.94 -4.90 -8.44
N THR A 30 -4.85 -3.99 -8.10
CA THR A 30 -5.97 -4.30 -7.20
C THR A 30 -6.82 -5.46 -7.74
N ALA A 31 -7.15 -5.45 -9.03
CA ALA A 31 -7.97 -6.49 -9.65
C ALA A 31 -7.25 -7.85 -9.62
N ASP A 32 -5.95 -7.88 -9.93
CA ASP A 32 -5.14 -9.10 -9.84
C ASP A 32 -5.03 -9.60 -8.38
N ILE A 33 -4.79 -8.69 -7.43
CA ILE A 33 -4.75 -9.02 -6.00
C ILE A 33 -6.08 -9.61 -5.54
N HIS A 34 -7.22 -9.04 -5.97
CA HIS A 34 -8.53 -9.58 -5.64
C HIS A 34 -8.73 -10.98 -6.22
N TYR A 35 -8.36 -11.20 -7.48
CA TYR A 35 -8.49 -12.49 -8.14
C TYR A 35 -7.68 -13.59 -7.44
N HIS A 36 -6.45 -13.29 -7.02
CA HIS A 36 -5.54 -14.28 -6.43
C HIS A 36 -5.65 -14.43 -4.92
N PHE A 37 -5.92 -13.36 -4.18
CA PHE A 37 -5.75 -13.30 -2.71
C PHE A 37 -7.04 -13.01 -1.95
N GLU A 38 -8.22 -13.19 -2.55
CA GLU A 38 -9.49 -13.03 -1.83
C GLU A 38 -9.57 -13.91 -0.58
N HIS A 39 -9.12 -15.15 -0.67
CA HIS A 39 -9.11 -16.13 0.43
C HIS A 39 -8.12 -15.77 1.56
N ALA A 40 -7.12 -14.92 1.29
CA ALA A 40 -6.09 -14.53 2.24
C ALA A 40 -6.45 -13.25 3.04
N LYS A 41 -7.59 -12.61 2.73
CA LYS A 41 -8.07 -11.42 3.43
C LYS A 41 -8.33 -11.73 4.90
N ARG A 42 -7.90 -10.83 5.80
CA ARG A 42 -8.08 -10.94 7.26
C ARG A 42 -8.85 -9.75 7.80
N GLY A 43 -9.58 -9.93 8.91
CA GLY A 43 -10.29 -8.86 9.61
C GLY A 43 -11.11 -7.98 8.64
N TRP A 44 -10.85 -6.68 8.64
CA TRP A 44 -11.47 -5.64 7.80
C TRP A 44 -11.19 -5.76 6.29
N GLY A 45 -11.01 -6.97 5.75
CA GLY A 45 -10.66 -7.23 4.36
C GLY A 45 -9.20 -6.90 4.01
N SER A 46 -8.33 -6.79 5.02
CA SER A 46 -6.94 -6.39 4.83
C SER A 46 -6.06 -7.56 4.39
N LEU A 47 -4.98 -7.25 3.68
CA LEU A 47 -3.98 -8.22 3.25
C LEU A 47 -2.63 -7.85 3.83
N LYS A 48 -1.92 -8.84 4.36
CA LYS A 48 -0.56 -8.65 4.86
C LYS A 48 0.38 -8.55 3.66
N VAL A 49 1.27 -7.56 3.70
CA VAL A 49 2.21 -7.31 2.61
C VAL A 49 3.59 -7.01 3.17
N LYS A 50 4.62 -7.32 2.38
CA LYS A 50 5.96 -6.76 2.50
C LYS A 50 6.08 -5.67 1.46
N VAL A 51 6.60 -4.51 1.87
CA VAL A 51 6.70 -3.34 1.01
C VAL A 51 8.14 -2.85 1.00
N THR A 52 8.59 -2.43 -0.17
CA THR A 52 9.86 -1.72 -0.36
C THR A 52 9.59 -0.38 -1.05
N ILE A 53 10.13 0.69 -0.48
CA ILE A 53 10.24 2.01 -1.13
C ILE A 53 11.67 2.48 -0.90
N GLY A 54 12.38 2.81 -1.99
CA GLY A 54 13.80 3.15 -1.93
C GLY A 54 14.61 2.04 -1.27
N ASN A 55 15.28 2.34 -0.17
CA ASN A 55 16.08 1.36 0.60
C ASN A 55 15.33 0.78 1.81
N THR A 56 14.12 1.27 2.09
CA THR A 56 13.36 0.89 3.27
C THR A 56 12.41 -0.25 2.95
N ILE A 57 12.53 -1.35 3.71
CA ILE A 57 11.70 -2.55 3.60
C ILE A 57 10.96 -2.77 4.92
N TRP A 58 9.65 -2.97 4.86
CA TRP A 58 8.85 -3.26 6.05
C TRP A 58 7.63 -4.12 5.76
N ASN A 59 7.13 -4.78 6.81
CA ASN A 59 5.86 -5.49 6.77
C ASN A 59 4.73 -4.59 7.26
N THR A 60 3.60 -4.62 6.56
CA THR A 60 2.39 -3.88 6.88
C THR A 60 1.15 -4.61 6.34
N SER A 61 -0.01 -3.97 6.39
CA SER A 61 -1.20 -4.42 5.68
C SER A 61 -1.68 -3.35 4.71
N ILE A 62 -2.26 -3.80 3.60
CA ILE A 62 -3.10 -2.97 2.72
C ILE A 62 -4.57 -3.17 3.08
N PHE A 63 -5.36 -2.11 2.92
CA PHE A 63 -6.77 -2.07 3.34
C PHE A 63 -7.67 -1.72 2.16
N PRO A 64 -8.83 -2.37 2.00
CA PRO A 64 -9.75 -2.03 0.92
C PRO A 64 -10.35 -0.64 1.16
N ASP A 65 -10.32 0.23 0.15
CA ASP A 65 -11.10 1.46 0.11
C ASP A 65 -12.34 1.27 -0.76
N LYS A 66 -13.50 1.44 -0.14
CA LYS A 66 -14.80 1.34 -0.82
C LYS A 66 -15.07 2.51 -1.77
N LYS A 67 -14.42 3.67 -1.57
CA LYS A 67 -14.66 4.86 -2.40
C LYS A 67 -13.96 4.74 -3.76
N THR A 68 -12.69 4.35 -3.76
CA THR A 68 -11.92 4.18 -5.00
C THR A 68 -11.98 2.77 -5.55
N ASN A 69 -12.53 1.81 -4.80
CA ASN A 69 -12.48 0.39 -5.11
C ASN A 69 -11.05 -0.11 -5.36
N THR A 70 -10.10 0.39 -4.55
CA THR A 70 -8.69 0.00 -4.58
C THR A 70 -8.19 -0.36 -3.19
N PHE A 71 -6.96 -0.85 -3.10
CA PHE A 71 -6.29 -1.01 -1.82
C PHE A 71 -5.50 0.24 -1.41
N LEU A 72 -5.54 0.58 -0.13
CA LEU A 72 -4.76 1.62 0.50
C LEU A 72 -3.56 1.03 1.22
N LEU A 73 -2.39 1.54 0.88
CA LEU A 73 -1.14 1.26 1.55
C LEU A 73 -0.79 2.41 2.50
N PRO A 74 -0.84 2.22 3.83
CA PRO A 74 -0.37 3.23 4.78
C PRO A 74 1.15 3.34 4.76
N ILE A 75 1.65 4.57 4.67
CA ILE A 75 3.08 4.89 4.77
C ILE A 75 3.37 5.44 6.18
N LYS A 76 4.11 4.64 6.97
CA LYS A 76 4.47 4.99 8.34
C LYS A 76 5.37 6.22 8.36
N LYS A 77 5.25 7.04 9.41
CA LYS A 77 6.11 8.21 9.62
C LYS A 77 7.61 7.86 9.53
N ALA A 78 8.05 6.79 10.21
CA ALA A 78 9.46 6.36 10.17
C ALA A 78 9.97 6.04 8.75
N VAL A 79 9.13 5.50 7.86
CA VAL A 79 9.48 5.24 6.46
C VAL A 79 9.60 6.55 5.69
N ARG A 80 8.65 7.48 5.91
CA ARG A 80 8.69 8.80 5.28
C ARG A 80 9.92 9.58 5.70
N ASP A 81 10.27 9.54 6.98
CA ASP A 81 11.44 10.24 7.51
C ASP A 81 12.75 9.62 6.96
N ALA A 82 12.80 8.29 6.78
CA ALA A 82 13.99 7.59 6.25
C ALA A 82 14.23 7.83 4.75
N GLU A 83 13.16 7.85 3.94
CA GLU A 83 13.25 8.02 2.48
C GLU A 83 12.93 9.45 2.03
N ASN A 84 12.81 10.39 2.96
CA ASN A 84 12.45 11.80 2.74
C ASN A 84 11.18 12.00 1.88
N LEU A 85 10.11 11.31 2.27
CA LEU A 85 8.86 11.24 1.51
C LEU A 85 7.80 12.23 2.01
N GLU A 86 7.20 12.94 1.06
CA GLU A 86 6.17 13.94 1.32
C GLU A 86 4.89 13.69 0.50
N ALA A 87 3.77 14.24 0.98
CA ALA A 87 2.53 14.21 0.20
C ALA A 87 2.69 14.95 -1.14
N GLY A 88 2.12 14.40 -2.20
CA GLY A 88 2.22 14.88 -3.57
C GLY A 88 3.35 14.25 -4.39
N GLN A 89 4.36 13.66 -3.73
CA GLN A 89 5.48 13.01 -4.41
C GLN A 89 5.06 11.64 -4.98
N LYS A 90 5.59 11.33 -6.17
CA LYS A 90 5.46 9.99 -6.76
C LYS A 90 6.58 9.09 -6.24
N VAL A 91 6.23 7.89 -5.81
CA VAL A 91 7.19 6.91 -5.29
C VAL A 91 7.01 5.58 -6.00
N VAL A 92 8.13 4.89 -6.24
CA VAL A 92 8.13 3.50 -6.71
C VAL A 92 7.88 2.61 -5.49
N VAL A 93 6.83 1.81 -5.57
CA VAL A 93 6.44 0.85 -4.54
C VAL A 93 6.62 -0.55 -5.10
N LEU A 94 7.38 -1.38 -4.40
CA LEU A 94 7.37 -2.82 -4.57
C LEU A 94 6.51 -3.42 -3.46
N LEU A 95 5.50 -4.19 -3.82
CA LEU A 95 4.54 -4.79 -2.91
C LEU A 95 4.50 -6.30 -3.13
N VAL A 96 4.74 -7.06 -2.07
CA VAL A 96 4.67 -8.52 -2.08
C VAL A 96 3.58 -8.96 -1.12
N VAL A 97 2.59 -9.71 -1.61
CA VAL A 97 1.50 -10.24 -0.77
C VAL A 97 2.00 -11.43 0.05
N LEU A 98 1.83 -11.35 1.37
CA LEU A 98 2.21 -12.37 2.34
C LEU A 98 0.96 -13.15 2.76
N GLU A 99 0.89 -14.42 2.38
CA GLU A 99 -0.22 -15.34 2.74
C GLU A 99 -0.27 -15.65 4.25
#